data_AF-A0A0R3RBG0-F1
#
_entry.id   AF-A0A0R3RBG0-F1
#
_cell.length_a   1.000
_cell.length_b   1.000
_cell.length_c   1.000
_cell.angle_alpha   90.00
_cell.angle_beta   90.00
_cell.angle_gamma   90.00
#
_symmetry.space_group_name_H-M   'P 1'
#
loop_
_entity.id
_entity.type
_entity.pdbx_description
1 polymer ?
#
loop_
_entity_poly.entity_id
_entity_poly.type
_entity_poly.pdbx_seq_one_letter_code
_entity_poly.pdbx_strand_id
1 'polypeptide(L)'
;LDTSLHVFRLPSGLPILFADTIGFISNLPTQLLASFQATLNHVANADLLLHVEDVSNPDYLTQRNVVMKTLSALKIRNELLKSVIRVGNKIDKLCRLPPHESNTYFVSCADGRGFVELLAAIDKVFIFFLH
;
A
#
# COMPACT_ATOMS: atom_id res chain seq x y z
N LEU A 1 -0.32 -18.72 -5.47
CA LEU A 1 -0.16 -17.90 -4.25
C LEU A 1 -1.57 -17.64 -3.73
N ASP A 2 -1.90 -18.10 -2.53
CA ASP A 2 -3.19 -17.80 -1.89
C ASP A 2 -3.18 -16.36 -1.37
N THR A 3 -4.19 -15.58 -1.74
CA THR A 3 -4.44 -14.25 -1.15
C THR A 3 -5.01 -14.45 0.24
N SER A 4 -4.25 -14.10 1.28
CA SER A 4 -4.76 -14.19 2.65
C SER A 4 -5.64 -12.99 2.97
N LEU A 5 -6.89 -13.24 3.33
CA LEU A 5 -7.85 -12.22 3.76
C LEU A 5 -7.89 -12.15 5.28
N HIS A 6 -7.72 -10.94 5.82
CA HIS A 6 -7.78 -10.68 7.25
C HIS A 6 -8.86 -9.63 7.53
N VAL A 7 -9.83 -9.99 8.37
CA VAL A 7 -10.86 -9.05 8.82
C VAL A 7 -10.26 -8.15 9.90
N PHE A 8 -10.51 -6.85 9.79
CA PHE A 8 -10.09 -5.86 10.77
C PHE A 8 -11.24 -4.89 11.03
N ARG A 9 -11.33 -4.34 12.25
CA ARG A 9 -12.29 -3.28 12.59
C ARG A 9 -11.55 -1.96 12.71
N LEU A 10 -11.92 -1.00 11.88
CA LEU A 10 -11.41 0.37 11.97
C LEU A 10 -11.86 1.05 13.27
N PRO A 11 -11.19 2.14 13.70
CA PRO A 11 -11.58 2.90 14.89
C PRO A 11 -13.05 3.35 14.90
N SER A 12 -13.63 3.67 13.73
CA SER A 12 -15.07 3.95 13.55
C SER A 12 -16.00 2.75 13.81
N GLY A 13 -15.46 1.54 13.95
CA GLY A 13 -16.21 0.29 14.05
C GLY A 13 -16.50 -0.38 12.70
N LEU A 14 -16.17 0.29 11.58
CA LEU A 14 -16.38 -0.24 10.23
C LEU A 14 -15.51 -1.50 10.01
N PRO A 15 -16.11 -2.64 9.62
CA PRO A 15 -15.33 -3.82 9.26
C PRO A 15 -14.71 -3.63 7.88
N ILE A 16 -13.42 -3.94 7.76
CA ILE A 16 -12.67 -3.96 6.50
C ILE A 16 -11.96 -5.31 6.32
N LEU A 17 -11.59 -5.59 5.09
CA LEU A 17 -10.80 -6.75 4.69
C LEU A 17 -9.44 -6.29 4.18
N PHE A 18 -8.38 -6.71 4.87
CA PHE A 18 -7.03 -6.63 4.33
C PHE A 18 -6.77 -7.88 3.50
N ALA A 19 -6.54 -7.68 2.19
CA ALA A 19 -5.99 -8.71 1.33
C ALA A 19 -4.48 -8.54 1.30
N ASP A 20 -3.74 -9.49 1.85
CA ASP A 20 -2.29 -9.50 1.67
C ASP A 20 -1.98 -9.88 0.22
N THR A 21 -1.39 -8.95 -0.51
CA THR A 21 -1.08 -9.14 -1.93
C THR A 21 0.34 -9.64 -2.10
N ILE A 22 0.67 -10.11 -3.30
CA ILE A 22 2.02 -10.53 -3.62
C ILE A 22 2.95 -9.32 -3.50
N GLY A 23 3.98 -9.41 -2.65
CA GLY A 23 5.04 -8.41 -2.60
C GLY A 23 5.64 -8.22 -4.00
N PHE A 24 5.74 -6.96 -4.45
CA PHE A 24 6.39 -6.66 -5.73
C PHE A 24 7.86 -7.08 -5.65
N ILE A 25 8.20 -8.22 -6.26
CA ILE A 25 9.58 -8.65 -6.42
C ILE A 25 10.20 -7.77 -7.51
N SER A 26 11.30 -7.07 -7.18
CA SER A 26 12.07 -6.32 -8.16
C SER A 26 12.54 -7.24 -9.30
N ASN A 27 12.52 -6.76 -10.54
CA ASN A 27 12.79 -7.55 -11.76
C ASN A 27 11.79 -8.68 -12.05
N LEU A 28 10.50 -8.41 -11.91
CA LEU A 28 9.47 -9.33 -12.39
C LEU A 28 9.62 -9.53 -13.90
N PRO A 29 9.98 -10.74 -14.38
CA PRO A 29 10.09 -11.00 -15.81
C PRO A 29 8.76 -10.71 -16.50
N THR A 30 8.79 -10.13 -17.69
CA THR A 30 7.57 -9.73 -18.44
C THR A 30 6.58 -10.89 -18.62
N GLN A 31 7.07 -12.13 -18.66
CA GLN A 31 6.26 -13.36 -18.70
C GLN A 31 5.50 -13.65 -17.40
N LEU A 32 6.06 -13.30 -16.24
CA LEU A 32 5.38 -13.44 -14.95
C LEU A 32 4.36 -12.34 -14.71
N LEU A 33 4.43 -11.21 -15.42
CA LEU A 33 3.42 -10.14 -15.36
C LEU A 33 2.02 -10.66 -15.72
N ALA A 34 1.90 -11.55 -16.71
CA ALA A 34 0.64 -12.15 -17.12
C ALA A 34 0.07 -13.12 -16.05
N SER A 35 0.95 -13.86 -15.37
CA SER A 35 0.54 -14.73 -14.25
C SER A 35 0.14 -13.90 -13.02
N PHE A 36 0.75 -12.73 -12.83
CA PHE A 36 0.40 -11.77 -11.80
C PHE A 36 -0.91 -11.04 -12.09
N GLN A 37 -1.24 -10.74 -13.35
CA GLN A 37 -2.52 -10.11 -13.74
C GLN A 37 -3.72 -10.87 -13.18
N ALA A 38 -3.70 -12.21 -13.21
CA ALA A 38 -4.77 -13.03 -12.65
C ALA A 38 -4.93 -12.85 -11.12
N THR A 39 -3.82 -12.72 -10.38
CA THR A 39 -3.83 -12.44 -8.92
C THR A 39 -4.04 -10.97 -8.57
N LEU A 40 -3.75 -10.05 -9.50
CA LEU A 40 -3.92 -8.60 -9.33
C LEU A 40 -5.33 -8.13 -9.70
N ASN A 41 -6.21 -9.01 -10.18
CA ASN A 41 -7.64 -8.71 -10.30
C ASN A 41 -8.25 -8.26 -8.96
N HIS A 42 -7.76 -8.75 -7.83
CA HIS A 42 -8.20 -8.28 -6.51
C HIS A 42 -7.82 -6.81 -6.28
N VAL A 43 -6.66 -6.37 -6.79
CA VAL A 43 -6.20 -4.97 -6.71
C VAL A 43 -7.12 -4.04 -7.51
N ALA A 44 -7.60 -4.50 -8.68
CA ALA A 44 -8.52 -3.71 -9.50
C ALA A 44 -9.87 -3.44 -8.82
N ASN A 45 -10.32 -4.38 -7.97
CA ASN A 45 -11.56 -4.28 -7.21
C ASN A 45 -11.37 -3.67 -5.80
N ALA A 46 -10.14 -3.30 -5.41
CA ALA A 46 -9.91 -2.70 -4.11
C ALA A 46 -10.53 -1.28 -4.04
N ASP A 47 -11.02 -0.94 -2.85
CA ASP A 47 -11.49 0.42 -2.54
C ASP A 47 -10.35 1.36 -2.17
N LEU A 48 -9.26 0.79 -1.62
CA LEU A 48 -8.07 1.51 -1.21
C LEU A 48 -6.82 0.64 -1.43
N LEU A 49 -5.73 1.28 -1.88
CA LEU A 49 -4.42 0.65 -1.98
C LEU A 49 -3.47 1.22 -0.95
N LEU A 50 -2.80 0.33 -0.20
CA LEU A 50 -1.66 0.66 0.64
C LEU A 50 -0.38 0.26 -0.08
N HIS A 51 0.46 1.24 -0.43
CA HIS A 51 1.77 0.99 -1.01
C HIS A 51 2.84 1.06 0.09
N VAL A 52 3.28 -0.11 0.56
CA VAL A 52 4.28 -0.22 1.61
C VAL A 52 5.69 -0.13 1.01
N GLU A 53 6.48 0.81 1.52
CA GLU A 53 7.83 1.10 1.03
C GLU A 53 8.83 0.97 2.17
N ASP A 54 9.98 0.35 1.93
CA ASP A 54 11.09 0.37 2.88
C ASP A 54 11.86 1.68 2.74
N VAL A 55 11.57 2.68 3.60
CA VAL A 55 12.22 4.00 3.53
C VAL A 55 13.64 4.00 4.09
N SER A 56 14.09 2.89 4.67
CA SER A 56 15.50 2.70 5.05
C SER A 56 16.39 2.33 3.87
N ASN A 57 15.80 1.89 2.75
CA ASN A 57 16.53 1.58 1.53
C ASN A 57 16.80 2.86 0.73
N PRO A 58 18.05 3.21 0.36
CA PRO A 58 18.35 4.39 -0.45
C PRO A 58 17.63 4.41 -1.81
N ASP A 59 17.30 3.24 -2.37
CA ASP A 59 16.67 3.10 -3.68
C ASP A 59 15.14 3.06 -3.64
N TYR A 60 14.51 3.33 -2.49
CA TYR A 60 13.05 3.20 -2.33
C TYR A 60 12.26 4.06 -3.34
N LEU A 61 12.78 5.23 -3.72
CA LEU A 61 12.16 6.11 -4.73
C LEU A 61 12.17 5.47 -6.12
N THR A 62 13.26 4.80 -6.49
CA THR A 62 13.36 4.07 -7.76
C THR A 62 12.38 2.91 -7.76
N GLN A 63 12.30 2.16 -6.67
CA GLN A 63 11.36 1.05 -6.51
C GLN A 63 9.90 1.53 -6.58
N ARG A 64 9.58 2.63 -5.90
CA ARG A 64 8.27 3.29 -5.99
C ARG A 64 7.89 3.60 -7.43
N ASN A 65 8.79 4.21 -8.19
CA ASN A 65 8.54 4.54 -9.60
C ASN A 65 8.26 3.30 -10.45
N VAL A 66 8.94 2.18 -10.18
CA VAL A 66 8.68 0.90 -10.86
C VAL A 66 7.28 0.39 -10.52
N VAL A 67 6.92 0.34 -9.24
CA VAL A 67 5.60 -0.15 -8.79
C VAL A 67 4.48 0.71 -9.38
N MET A 68 4.59 2.04 -9.33
CA MET A 68 3.57 2.94 -9.87
C MET A 68 3.39 2.78 -11.39
N LYS A 69 4.48 2.53 -12.14
CA LYS A 69 4.41 2.21 -13.57
C LYS A 69 3.70 0.88 -13.82
N THR A 70 4.00 -0.15 -13.02
CA THR A 70 3.32 -1.45 -13.12
C THR A 70 1.83 -1.33 -12.81
N LEU A 71 1.45 -0.63 -11.74
CA LEU A 71 0.04 -0.38 -11.40
C LEU A 71 -0.69 0.36 -12.53
N SER A 72 -0.04 1.33 -13.16
CA SER A 72 -0.58 2.04 -14.33
C SER A 72 -0.77 1.11 -15.54
N ALA A 73 0.19 0.21 -15.80
CA ALA A 73 0.12 -0.76 -16.91
C ALA A 73 -0.98 -1.81 -16.72
N LEU A 74 -1.38 -2.09 -15.47
CA LEU A 74 -2.45 -3.02 -15.13
C LEU A 74 -3.87 -2.43 -15.32
N LYS A 75 -3.98 -1.20 -15.85
CA LYS A 75 -5.25 -0.50 -16.09
C LYS A 75 -6.12 -0.39 -14.84
N ILE A 76 -5.49 -0.21 -13.68
CA ILE A 76 -6.19 0.09 -12.43
C ILE A 76 -6.92 1.44 -12.59
N ARG A 77 -8.10 1.55 -11.97
CA ARG A 77 -8.90 2.77 -11.97
C ARG A 77 -8.06 3.99 -11.58
N ASN A 78 -8.15 5.06 -12.36
CA ASN A 78 -7.36 6.28 -12.12
C ASN A 78 -7.69 6.92 -10.76
N GLU A 79 -8.93 6.80 -10.28
CA GLU A 79 -9.31 7.28 -8.95
C GLU A 79 -8.55 6.51 -7.87
N LEU A 80 -8.45 5.19 -8.01
CA LEU A 80 -7.75 4.31 -7.07
C LEU A 80 -6.23 4.59 -7.06
N LEU A 81 -5.63 4.85 -8.24
CA LEU A 81 -4.22 5.23 -8.33
C LEU A 81 -3.91 6.58 -7.66
N LYS A 82 -4.88 7.51 -7.64
CA LYS A 82 -4.76 8.81 -6.98
C LYS A 82 -4.97 8.73 -5.47
N SER A 83 -5.74 7.74 -4.98
CA SER A 83 -6.04 7.55 -3.57
C SER A 83 -5.06 6.63 -2.83
N VAL A 84 -4.03 6.12 -3.51
CA VAL A 84 -2.99 5.26 -2.91
C VAL A 84 -2.39 5.93 -1.67
N ILE A 85 -2.52 5.28 -0.51
CA ILE A 85 -1.82 5.66 0.71
C ILE A 85 -0.44 5.02 0.68
N ARG A 86 0.59 5.85 0.79
CA ARG A 86 1.98 5.39 0.92
C ARG A 86 2.29 5.12 2.38
N VAL A 87 2.88 3.96 2.65
CA VAL A 87 3.25 3.51 3.99
C VAL A 87 4.76 3.37 4.02
N GLY A 88 5.45 4.39 4.50
CA GLY A 88 6.91 4.39 4.65
C GLY A 88 7.33 3.60 5.87
N ASN A 89 7.62 2.32 5.69
CA ASN A 89 7.99 1.39 6.74
C ASN A 89 9.50 1.42 7.07
N LYS A 90 9.87 0.86 8.22
CA LYS A 90 11.23 0.72 8.75
C LYS A 90 11.87 2.02 9.23
N ILE A 91 11.06 2.94 9.76
CA ILE A 91 11.58 4.18 10.36
C ILE A 91 12.43 3.95 11.60
N ASP A 92 12.36 2.76 12.21
CA ASP A 92 13.27 2.30 13.27
C ASP A 92 14.74 2.27 12.84
N LYS A 93 15.02 2.14 11.54
CA LYS A 93 16.37 2.12 11.00
C LYS A 93 16.90 3.49 10.60
N LEU A 94 16.09 4.54 10.74
CA LEU A 94 16.41 5.88 10.26
C LEU A 94 16.74 6.81 11.43
N CYS A 95 17.84 7.56 11.29
CA CYS A 95 18.15 8.66 12.20
C CYS A 95 17.31 9.91 11.90
N ARG A 96 16.82 10.05 10.67
CA ARG A 96 16.02 11.17 10.20
C ARG A 96 14.96 10.68 9.23
N LEU A 97 13.72 11.11 9.41
CA LEU A 97 12.63 10.79 8.50
C LEU A 97 12.82 11.49 7.14
N PRO A 98 12.42 10.85 6.03
CA PRO A 98 12.31 11.52 4.74
C PRO A 98 11.34 12.72 4.82
N PRO A 99 11.42 13.67 3.87
CA PRO A 99 10.45 14.74 3.77
C PRO A 99 9.02 14.17 3.72
N HIS A 100 8.10 14.79 4.46
CA HIS A 100 6.71 14.39 4.44
C HIS A 100 6.10 14.72 3.08
N GLU A 101 5.45 13.75 2.46
CA GLU A 101 4.72 13.89 1.21
C GLU A 101 3.22 13.69 1.44
N SER A 102 2.39 14.20 0.54
CA SER A 102 0.94 13.98 0.61
C SER A 102 0.58 12.49 0.62
N ASN A 103 -0.37 12.10 1.47
CA ASN A 103 -0.85 10.73 1.61
C ASN A 103 0.24 9.70 1.98
N THR A 104 1.28 10.13 2.69
CA THR A 104 2.38 9.26 3.16
C THR A 104 2.35 9.18 4.68
N TYR A 105 2.37 7.96 5.22
CA TYR A 105 2.42 7.69 6.66
C TYR A 105 3.65 6.87 6.98
N PHE A 106 4.44 7.35 7.92
CA PHE A 106 5.68 6.73 8.34
C PHE A 106 5.41 5.77 9.50
N VAL A 107 5.79 4.51 9.35
CA VAL A 107 5.54 3.46 10.34
C VAL A 107 6.80 2.64 10.61
N SER A 108 6.83 2.00 11.77
CA SER A 108 7.68 0.84 11.97
C SER A 108 6.82 -0.35 12.37
N CYS A 109 6.75 -1.35 11.50
CA CYS A 109 6.08 -2.61 11.82
C CYS A 109 6.80 -3.42 12.90
N ALA A 110 8.06 -3.09 13.21
CA ALA A 110 8.84 -3.78 14.23
C ALA A 110 8.48 -3.33 15.65
N ASP A 111 8.16 -2.04 15.82
CA ASP A 111 7.87 -1.45 17.13
C ASP A 111 6.46 -0.83 17.27
N GLY A 112 5.68 -0.80 16.18
CA GLY A 112 4.29 -0.33 16.17
C GLY A 112 4.12 1.18 16.04
N ARG A 113 5.19 1.98 15.91
CA ARG A 113 5.08 3.44 15.73
C ARG A 113 4.39 3.79 14.41
N GLY A 114 3.61 4.88 14.43
CA GLY A 114 2.93 5.43 13.24
C GLY A 114 1.64 4.72 12.84
N PHE A 115 1.30 3.60 13.50
CA PHE A 115 0.08 2.84 13.17
C PHE A 115 -1.19 3.59 13.52
N VAL A 116 -1.19 4.41 14.59
CA VAL A 116 -2.38 5.17 15.00
C VAL A 116 -2.77 6.17 13.92
N GLU A 117 -1.78 6.91 13.40
CA GLU A 117 -1.97 7.88 12.33
C GLU A 117 -2.37 7.21 11.01
N LEU A 118 -1.74 6.08 10.68
CA LEU A 118 -2.10 5.29 9.49
C LEU A 118 -3.53 4.77 9.58
N LEU A 119 -3.94 4.19 10.71
CA LEU A 119 -5.29 3.66 10.91
C LEU A 119 -6.33 4.77 10.85
N ALA A 120 -6.07 5.93 11.47
CA ALA A 120 -6.97 7.08 11.39
C ALA A 120 -7.12 7.60 9.95
N ALA A 121 -6.06 7.55 9.15
CA ALA A 121 -6.11 7.94 7.75
C ALA A 121 -6.93 6.96 6.89
N ILE A 122 -6.72 5.66 7.08
CA ILE A 122 -7.52 4.61 6.43
C ILE A 122 -8.99 4.78 6.80
N ASP A 123 -9.28 4.98 8.08
CA ASP A 123 -10.65 5.15 8.58
C ASP A 123 -11.34 6.36 7.94
N LYS A 124 -10.63 7.49 7.86
CA LYS A 124 -11.14 8.71 7.21
C LYS A 124 -11.49 8.48 5.74
N VAL A 125 -10.72 7.68 5.01
CA VAL A 125 -11.02 7.35 3.61
C VAL A 125 -12.36 6.62 3.52
N PHE A 126 -12.58 5.59 4.34
CA PHE A 126 -13.80 4.79 4.27
C PHE A 126 -15.03 5.52 4.82
N ILE A 127 -14.89 6.36 5.85
CA ILE A 127 -15.98 7.21 6.32
C ILE A 127 -16.46 8.17 5.21
N PHE A 128 -15.53 8.69 4.41
CA PHE A 128 -15.86 9.58 3.29
C PHE A 128 -16.62 8.86 2.18
N PHE A 129 -16.37 7.55 1.95
CA PHE A 129 -17.12 6.75 0.97
C PHE A 129 -18.56 6.42 1.38
N LEU A 130 -18.90 6.57 2.68
CA LEU A 130 -20.25 6.27 3.20
C LEU A 130 -21.24 7.45 3.08
N HIS A 131 -20.80 8.60 2.56
CA HIS A 131 -21.62 9.79 2.29
C HIS A 131 -21.66 10.07 0.79
#